data_AF-A0A4Z0K7L2-F1
#
_entry.id   AF-A0A4Z0K7L2-F1
#
_cell.length_a   1.000
_cell.length_b   1.000
_cell.length_c   1.000
_cell.angle_alpha   90.00
_cell.angle_beta   90.00
_cell.angle_gamma   90.00
#
_symmetry.space_group_name_H-M   'P 1'
#
loop_
_entity.id
_entity.type
_entity.pdbx_description
1 polymer ?
#
loop_
_entity_poly.entity_id
_entity_poly.type
_entity_poly.pdbx_seq_one_letter_code
_entity_poly.pdbx_strand_id
1 'polypeptide(L)'
;SSRAGGNVTIIDERQNLIDHADGDYADEPMIYQAFQPLPRFGDSYTLIGSWIIDDEAAGMGIREDNTLITKDTSRFVPHYIAG
;
A
#
# COMPACT_ATOMS: atom_id res chain seq x y z
N SER A 1 -7.32 -8.79 -12.07
CA SER A 1 -7.42 -8.19 -10.70
C SER A 1 -6.10 -8.35 -9.97
N SER A 2 -5.48 -7.30 -9.44
CA SER A 2 -4.25 -7.39 -8.62
C SER A 2 -4.54 -7.36 -7.11
N ARG A 3 -3.65 -7.94 -6.31
CA ARG A 3 -3.62 -7.90 -4.83
C ARG A 3 -2.17 -7.84 -4.35
N ALA A 4 -1.96 -7.64 -3.03
CA ALA A 4 -0.64 -7.79 -2.39
C ALA A 4 0.46 -6.84 -2.89
N GLY A 5 0.10 -5.74 -3.55
CA GLY A 5 1.07 -4.83 -4.18
C GLY A 5 1.71 -5.39 -5.45
N GLY A 6 1.22 -6.51 -6.00
CA GLY A 6 1.78 -7.11 -7.21
C GLY A 6 1.49 -6.28 -8.46
N ASN A 7 2.48 -6.16 -9.34
CA ASN A 7 2.41 -5.42 -10.61
C ASN A 7 1.99 -3.95 -10.45
N VAL A 8 2.37 -3.32 -9.33
CA VAL A 8 2.21 -1.87 -9.13
C VAL A 8 3.44 -1.15 -9.66
N THR A 9 3.21 -0.09 -10.43
CA THR A 9 4.25 0.80 -10.95
C THR A 9 3.92 2.22 -10.55
N ILE A 10 4.90 2.91 -9.97
CA ILE A 10 4.80 4.33 -9.62
C ILE A 10 5.73 5.10 -10.56
N ILE A 11 5.18 6.09 -11.25
CA ILE A 11 5.93 6.97 -12.16
C ILE A 11 5.72 8.44 -11.80
N ASP A 12 6.69 9.28 -12.12
CA ASP A 12 6.56 10.73 -11.97
C ASP A 12 5.81 11.38 -13.15
N GLU A 13 5.61 12.70 -13.08
CA GLU A 13 4.94 13.48 -14.13
C GLU A 13 5.67 13.43 -15.48
N ARG A 14 6.97 13.09 -15.48
CA ARG A 14 7.81 12.96 -16.67
C ARG A 14 7.91 11.51 -17.15
N GLN A 15 7.09 10.60 -16.61
CA GLN A 15 7.09 9.16 -16.90
C GLN A 15 8.38 8.42 -16.47
N ASN A 16 9.16 8.99 -15.54
CA ASN A 16 10.28 8.26 -14.95
C ASN A 16 9.76 7.28 -13.91
N LEU A 17 10.37 6.09 -13.87
CA LEU A 17 10.06 5.08 -12.87
C LEU A 17 10.53 5.53 -11.47
N ILE A 18 9.62 5.54 -10.51
CA ILE A 18 9.89 5.81 -9.10
C ILE A 18 10.02 4.49 -8.32
N ASP A 19 9.07 3.57 -8.48
CA ASP A 19 9.05 2.26 -7.82
C ASP A 19 8.28 1.24 -8.66
N HIS A 20 8.63 -0.03 -8.53
CA HIS A 20 7.97 -1.13 -9.22
C HIS A 20 7.97 -2.38 -8.35
N ALA A 21 6.87 -3.12 -8.37
CA ALA A 21 6.78 -4.44 -7.79
C ALA A 21 6.34 -5.45 -8.85
N ASP A 22 7.09 -6.55 -8.96
CA ASP A 22 6.73 -7.69 -9.79
C ASP A 22 5.47 -8.42 -9.25
N GLY A 23 4.92 -9.32 -10.06
CA GLY A 23 3.81 -10.18 -9.68
C GLY A 23 3.19 -10.90 -10.87
N ASP A 24 2.20 -11.74 -10.58
CA ASP A 24 1.56 -12.64 -11.55
C ASP A 24 0.32 -12.02 -12.23
N TYR A 25 0.14 -10.70 -12.17
CA TYR A 25 -1.02 -9.96 -12.69
C TYR A 25 -0.73 -9.13 -13.95
N ALA A 26 0.39 -9.38 -14.65
CA ALA A 26 0.83 -8.56 -15.78
C ALA A 26 -0.15 -8.54 -16.96
N ASP A 27 -0.92 -9.62 -17.15
CA ASP A 27 -1.87 -9.78 -18.27
C ASP A 27 -3.28 -9.25 -17.94
N GLU A 28 -3.46 -8.64 -16.76
CA GLU A 28 -4.75 -8.11 -16.30
C GLU A 28 -4.95 -6.64 -16.75
N PRO A 29 -6.20 -6.18 -16.92
CA PRO A 29 -6.47 -4.77 -17.20
C PRO A 29 -5.88 -3.84 -16.14
N MET A 30 -5.28 -2.73 -16.59
CA MET A 30 -4.63 -1.74 -15.73
C MET A 30 -5.52 -0.51 -15.51
N ILE A 31 -5.38 0.11 -14.34
CA ILE A 31 -5.96 1.42 -14.02
C ILE A 31 -4.85 2.40 -13.67
N TYR A 32 -5.13 3.69 -13.88
CA TYR A 32 -4.27 4.78 -13.43
C TYR A 32 -4.95 5.52 -12.28
N GLN A 33 -4.20 5.75 -11.21
CA GLN A 33 -4.62 6.54 -10.07
C GLN A 33 -3.62 7.67 -9.86
N ALA A 34 -4.09 8.85 -9.47
CA ALA A 34 -3.20 9.93 -9.05
C ALA A 34 -2.32 9.45 -7.87
N PHE A 35 -1.03 9.73 -7.94
CA PHE A 35 -0.09 9.33 -6.91
C PHE A 35 -0.34 10.11 -5.62
N GLN A 36 -0.49 9.38 -4.51
CA GLN A 36 -0.53 9.94 -3.16
C GLN A 36 0.46 9.15 -2.30
N PRO A 37 1.59 9.75 -1.88
CA PRO A 37 2.60 9.02 -1.13
C PRO A 37 2.05 8.64 0.25
N LEU A 38 2.43 7.45 0.73
CA LEU A 38 2.22 7.08 2.12
C LEU A 38 3.08 7.97 3.03
N PRO A 39 2.58 8.36 4.22
CA PRO A 39 3.41 9.06 5.19
C PRO A 39 4.62 8.19 5.55
N ARG A 40 5.78 8.84 5.69
CA ARG A 40 7.04 8.17 6.05
C ARG A 40 7.40 8.49 7.50
N PHE A 41 7.57 7.44 8.31
CA PHE A 41 8.06 7.52 9.67
C PHE A 41 9.39 6.77 9.77
N GLY A 42 10.48 7.51 10.03
CA GLY A 42 11.83 6.95 9.91
C GLY A 42 12.07 6.43 8.49
N ASP A 43 12.33 5.13 8.36
CA ASP A 43 12.57 4.45 7.08
C ASP A 43 11.38 3.62 6.58
N SER A 44 10.22 3.74 7.23
CA SER A 44 9.00 3.03 6.87
C SER A 44 7.97 3.95 6.21
N TYR A 45 7.36 3.49 5.13
CA TYR A 45 6.12 4.02 4.58
C TYR A 45 4.94 3.30 5.24
N THR A 46 4.01 4.08 5.79
CA THR A 46 3.00 3.57 6.72
C THR A 46 1.60 3.64 6.12
N LEU A 47 0.92 2.49 6.09
CA LEU A 47 -0.44 2.31 5.58
C LEU A 47 -1.39 1.98 6.73
N ILE A 48 -2.56 2.62 6.75
CA ILE A 48 -3.67 2.28 7.65
C ILE A 48 -4.65 1.38 6.88
N GLY A 49 -4.98 0.23 7.45
CA GLY A 49 -6.10 -0.60 7.02
C GLY A 49 -7.25 -0.47 8.02
N SER A 50 -8.47 -0.30 7.53
CA SER A 50 -9.70 -0.37 8.34
C SER A 50 -10.49 -1.63 7.98
N TRP A 51 -10.96 -2.34 9.00
CA TRP A 51 -11.78 -3.54 8.85
C TRP A 51 -13.24 -3.17 9.01
N ILE A 52 -14.04 -3.52 8.03
CA ILE A 52 -15.49 -3.39 8.06
C ILE A 52 -16.10 -4.78 8.27
N ILE A 53 -17.03 -4.91 9.22
CA ILE A 53 -17.88 -6.09 9.40
C ILE A 53 -19.31 -5.66 9.07
N ASP A 54 -19.88 -6.28 8.05
CA ASP A 54 -21.12 -5.81 7.40
C ASP A 54 -20.95 -4.38 6.85
N ASP A 55 -21.62 -3.39 7.43
CA ASP A 55 -21.52 -1.97 7.09
C ASP A 55 -20.85 -1.12 8.19
N GLU A 56 -20.36 -1.75 9.26
CA GLU A 56 -19.76 -1.07 10.40
C GLU A 56 -18.23 -1.24 10.48
N ALA A 57 -17.54 -0.14 10.81
CA ALA A 57 -16.11 -0.19 11.09
C ALA A 57 -15.84 -0.91 12.42
N ALA A 58 -15.11 -2.01 12.36
CA ALA A 58 -14.89 -2.93 13.48
C ALA A 58 -13.43 -2.99 13.94
N GLY A 59 -12.49 -2.41 13.20
CA GLY A 59 -11.10 -2.38 13.62
C GLY A 59 -10.18 -1.63 12.66
N MET A 60 -8.93 -1.47 13.08
CA MET A 60 -7.86 -0.93 12.26
C MET A 60 -6.55 -1.66 12.49
N GLY A 61 -5.64 -1.55 11.52
CA GLY A 61 -4.29 -2.06 11.60
C GLY A 61 -3.33 -1.14 10.88
N ILE A 62 -2.04 -1.26 11.21
CA ILE A 62 -0.96 -0.50 10.57
C ILE A 62 -0.01 -1.47 9.89
N ARG A 63 0.29 -1.20 8.61
CA ARG A 63 1.34 -1.90 7.86
C ARG A 63 2.46 -0.95 7.50
N GLU A 64 3.68 -1.47 7.56
CA GLU A 64 4.87 -0.72 7.16
C GLU A 64 5.74 -1.49 6.19
N ASP A 65 6.23 -0.77 5.19
CA ASP A 65 7.22 -1.24 4.23
C ASP A 65 8.36 -0.23 4.09
N ASN A 66 9.55 -0.67 3.70
CA ASN A 66 10.67 0.24 3.41
C ASN A 66 10.65 0.76 1.95
N THR A 67 9.68 0.31 1.15
CA THR A 67 9.38 0.77 -0.21
C THR A 67 8.01 1.44 -0.28
N LEU A 68 7.71 2.15 -1.37
CA LEU A 68 6.44 2.89 -1.50
C LEU A 68 5.23 1.95 -1.68
N ILE A 69 5.50 0.71 -2.11
CA ILE A 69 4.47 -0.30 -2.40
C ILE A 69 4.37 -1.26 -1.21
N THR A 70 3.24 -1.22 -0.49
CA THR A 70 2.93 -2.22 0.54
C THR A 70 2.67 -3.59 -0.10
N LYS A 71 3.40 -4.60 0.38
CA LYS A 71 3.39 -5.99 -0.09
C LYS A 71 2.78 -6.92 0.95
N ASP A 72 2.53 -8.18 0.60
CA ASP A 72 2.12 -9.19 1.60
C ASP A 72 3.17 -9.43 2.67
N THR A 73 4.45 -9.20 2.35
CA THR A 73 5.58 -9.29 3.30
C THR A 73 5.75 -8.06 4.18
N SER A 74 5.00 -6.97 3.95
CA SER A 74 5.08 -5.77 4.78
C SER A 74 4.67 -6.07 6.22
N ARG A 75 5.38 -5.46 7.16
CA ARG A 75 5.26 -5.74 8.59
C ARG A 75 3.90 -5.26 9.10
N PHE A 76 3.28 -6.03 9.99
CA PHE A 76 2.19 -5.54 10.81
C PHE A 76 2.78 -4.88 12.06
N VAL A 77 2.41 -3.63 12.31
CA VAL A 77 2.98 -2.86 13.42
C VAL A 77 1.96 -2.74 14.55
N PRO A 78 2.34 -3.02 15.81
CA PRO A 78 1.48 -2.77 16.96
C PRO A 78 1.09 -1.30 17.03
N HIS A 79 -0.18 -1.04 17.35
CA HIS A 79 -0.69 0.30 17.58
C HIS A 79 -1.53 0.32 18.86
N TYR A 80 -1.65 1.49 19.45
CA TYR A 80 -2.55 1.74 20.57
C TYR A 80 -3.27 3.07 20.34
N ILE A 81 -4.51 3.14 20.78
CA ILE A 81 -5.30 4.38 20.74
C ILE A 81 -5.22 4.98 22.14
N ALA A 82 -4.62 6.16 22.26
CA ALA A 82 -4.67 6.94 23.49
C ALA A 82 -6.02 7.64 23.59
N GLY A 83 -6.64 7.60 24.77
CA GLY A 83 -7.83 8.37 25.09
C GLY A 83 -7.51 9.84 25.40
#